data_AF-A0A5N5LBW1-F1
#
_entry.id   AF-A0A5N5LBW1-F1
#
_cell.length_a   1.000
_cell.length_b   1.000
_cell.length_c   1.000
_cell.angle_alpha   90.00
_cell.angle_beta   90.00
_cell.angle_gamma   90.00
#
_symmetry.space_group_name_H-M   'P 1'
#
loop_
_entity.id
_entity.type
_entity.pdbx_description
1 polymer ?
#
loop_
_entity_poly.entity_id
_entity_poly.type
_entity_poly.pdbx_seq_one_letter_code
_entity_poly.pdbx_strand_id
1 'polypeptide(L)'
;MVIGAGAEKVWGDEQSKMVCNTKQPGCTNVCYDQAFPISHIRFWTMQIIFVSTPTLMYLGHVMHIIHKEKKLRKYLQNQANGQGVKQPKYTNEKGKVEIKGDLLASYLTSVIFKILLEAAFIVGQYYLYGFVMIPKIVCTRYPCPYTVECFMSRPTEKTVFIIFMLIVSCVSLLLNIIEMFYLICRRSRRHNKLTLNS
;
A
#
# COMPACT_ATOMS: atom_id res chain seq x y z
N MET A 1 12.31 -4.89 -1.85
CA MET A 1 13.68 -5.35 -1.54
C MET A 1 13.81 -5.85 -0.10
N VAL A 2 13.38 -5.11 0.94
CA VAL A 2 13.55 -5.53 2.35
C VAL A 2 12.85 -6.85 2.70
N ILE A 3 11.62 -7.09 2.20
CA ILE A 3 10.87 -8.31 2.49
C ILE A 3 11.57 -9.57 1.94
N GLY A 4 11.93 -9.58 0.66
CA GLY A 4 12.58 -10.74 0.04
C GLY A 4 14.05 -10.95 0.43
N ALA A 5 14.76 -9.91 0.88
CA ALA A 5 16.17 -10.04 1.25
C ALA A 5 16.38 -10.50 2.71
N GLY A 6 15.44 -10.21 3.61
CA GLY A 6 15.59 -10.49 5.04
C GLY A 6 14.35 -11.12 5.67
N ALA A 7 13.17 -10.58 5.42
CA ALA A 7 11.97 -10.96 6.15
C ALA A 7 11.47 -12.39 5.81
N GLU A 8 11.55 -12.83 4.56
CA GLU A 8 11.21 -14.22 4.20
C GLU A 8 12.09 -15.25 4.90
N LYS A 9 13.37 -14.93 5.15
CA LYS A 9 14.28 -15.80 5.89
C LYS A 9 13.98 -15.87 7.38
N VAL A 10 13.49 -14.78 7.97
CA VAL A 10 13.17 -14.67 9.40
C VAL A 10 11.81 -15.29 9.75
N TRP A 11 10.87 -15.26 8.81
CA TRP A 11 9.53 -15.81 8.98
C TRP A 11 9.31 -17.17 8.30
N GLY A 12 10.22 -17.61 7.42
CA GLY A 12 10.09 -18.87 6.68
C GLY A 12 10.16 -20.14 7.54
N ASP A 13 10.83 -20.06 8.71
CA ASP A 13 10.97 -21.15 9.68
C ASP A 13 10.17 -20.90 10.97
N GLU A 14 9.21 -19.97 10.94
CA GLU A 14 8.48 -19.54 12.12
C GLU A 14 7.68 -20.66 12.78
N GLN A 15 6.90 -21.42 12.00
CA GLN A 15 6.10 -22.52 12.52
C GLN A 15 6.99 -23.70 12.96
N SER A 16 8.06 -24.01 12.22
CA SER A 16 8.92 -25.16 12.52
C SER A 16 9.83 -24.95 13.72
N LYS A 17 10.14 -23.70 14.07
CA LYS A 17 10.96 -23.34 15.24
C LYS A 17 10.16 -22.89 16.46
N MET A 18 8.83 -22.94 16.40
CA MET A 18 8.00 -22.73 17.57
C MET A 18 8.05 -23.95 18.48
N VAL A 19 8.35 -23.74 19.77
CA VAL A 19 8.47 -24.83 20.74
C VAL A 19 7.36 -24.69 21.78
N CYS A 20 6.50 -25.70 21.89
CA CYS A 20 5.47 -25.78 22.94
C CYS A 20 5.89 -26.79 24.01
N ASN A 21 5.58 -26.50 25.28
CA ASN A 21 5.85 -27.40 26.42
C ASN A 21 4.83 -28.56 26.48
N THR A 22 4.83 -29.40 25.45
CA THR A 22 3.98 -30.58 25.32
C THR A 22 4.55 -31.57 24.32
N LYS A 23 4.25 -32.86 24.49
CA LYS A 23 4.56 -33.93 23.53
C LYS A 23 3.37 -34.27 22.63
N GLN A 24 2.24 -33.59 22.80
CA GLN A 24 1.02 -33.87 22.06
C GLN A 24 1.15 -33.48 20.58
N PRO A 25 0.99 -34.42 19.62
CA PRO A 25 1.03 -34.09 18.21
C PRO A 25 -0.11 -33.14 17.82
N GLY A 26 0.20 -32.17 16.95
CA GLY A 26 -0.78 -31.20 16.45
C GLY A 26 -1.04 -29.99 17.36
N CYS A 27 -0.70 -30.04 18.66
CA CYS A 27 -0.88 -28.91 19.58
C CYS A 27 -0.09 -27.66 19.12
N THR A 28 1.18 -27.83 18.73
CA THR A 28 1.99 -26.74 18.15
C THR A 28 1.33 -26.08 16.94
N ASN A 29 0.73 -26.87 16.04
CA ASN A 29 0.09 -26.33 14.83
C ASN A 29 -1.14 -25.48 15.15
N VAL A 30 -2.01 -25.96 16.05
CA VAL A 30 -3.24 -25.22 16.40
C VAL A 30 -2.97 -23.97 17.24
N CYS A 31 -1.91 -24.00 18.06
CA CYS A 31 -1.49 -22.84 18.86
C CYS A 31 -0.82 -21.78 17.99
N TYR A 32 -0.05 -22.20 16.98
CA TYR A 32 0.52 -21.29 16.00
C TYR A 32 -0.58 -20.58 15.21
N ASP A 33 -1.54 -21.36 14.67
CA ASP A 33 -2.70 -20.83 13.92
C ASP A 33 -3.56 -19.88 14.76
N GLN A 34 -3.74 -20.16 16.06
CA GLN A 34 -4.47 -19.29 16.96
C GLN A 34 -3.74 -17.96 17.23
N ALA A 35 -2.42 -18.00 17.39
CA ALA A 35 -1.63 -16.81 17.68
C ALA A 35 -1.40 -15.94 16.42
N PHE A 36 -1.28 -16.56 15.25
CA PHE A 36 -0.99 -15.89 13.99
C PHE A 36 -1.94 -16.39 12.88
N PRO A 37 -3.20 -15.92 12.87
CA PRO A 37 -4.17 -16.32 11.83
C PRO A 37 -3.69 -15.92 10.42
N ILE A 38 -2.92 -14.84 10.33
CA ILE A 38 -2.17 -14.45 9.15
C ILE A 38 -0.73 -14.21 9.60
N SER A 39 0.26 -14.60 8.80
CA SER A 39 1.66 -14.28 9.08
C SER A 39 1.97 -12.82 8.69
N HIS A 40 2.89 -12.19 9.42
CA HIS A 40 3.31 -10.80 9.18
C HIS A 40 3.74 -10.54 7.73
N ILE A 41 4.49 -11.48 7.14
CA ILE A 41 4.94 -11.37 5.74
C ILE A 41 3.75 -11.34 4.79
N ARG A 42 2.76 -12.22 4.98
CA ARG A 42 1.57 -12.23 4.14
C ARG A 42 0.77 -10.95 4.29
N PHE A 43 0.67 -10.43 5.51
CA PHE A 43 0.01 -9.15 5.78
C PHE A 43 0.71 -7.99 5.05
N TRP A 44 2.04 -7.88 5.14
CA TRP A 44 2.81 -6.85 4.44
C TRP A 44 2.79 -6.99 2.92
N THR A 45 2.80 -8.23 2.41
CA THR A 45 2.63 -8.48 0.98
C THR A 45 1.28 -7.96 0.48
N MET A 46 0.20 -8.22 1.21
CA MET A 46 -1.12 -7.65 0.89
C MET A 46 -1.09 -6.12 0.97
N GLN A 47 -0.49 -5.54 2.02
CA GLN A 47 -0.33 -4.09 2.15
C GLN A 47 0.33 -3.48 0.91
N ILE A 48 1.46 -4.05 0.44
CA ILE A 48 2.16 -3.54 -0.76
C ILE A 48 1.28 -3.64 -2.01
N ILE A 49 0.59 -4.76 -2.21
CA ILE A 49 -0.28 -4.97 -3.37
C ILE A 49 -1.41 -3.93 -3.37
N PHE A 50 -2.13 -3.79 -2.26
CA PHE A 50 -3.24 -2.85 -2.14
C PHE A 50 -2.78 -1.39 -2.27
N VAL A 51 -1.68 -1.00 -1.62
CA VAL A 51 -1.15 0.38 -1.69
C VAL A 51 -0.59 0.71 -3.09
N SER A 52 -0.11 -0.29 -3.83
CA SER A 52 0.38 -0.09 -5.21
C SER A 52 -0.74 0.02 -6.24
N THR A 53 -1.90 -0.57 -5.97
CA THR A 53 -3.02 -0.66 -6.93
C THR A 53 -3.55 0.72 -7.38
N PRO A 54 -3.79 1.72 -6.50
CA PRO A 54 -4.21 3.05 -6.92
C PRO A 54 -3.19 3.74 -7.83
N THR A 55 -1.90 3.55 -7.57
CA THR A 55 -0.83 4.12 -8.41
C THR A 55 -0.80 3.45 -9.79
N LEU A 56 -0.92 2.13 -9.86
CA LEU A 56 -0.99 1.41 -11.14
C LEU A 56 -2.24 1.79 -11.94
N MET A 57 -3.39 1.91 -11.29
CA MET A 57 -4.63 2.36 -11.91
C MET A 57 -4.50 3.79 -12.47
N TYR A 58 -3.90 4.71 -11.71
CA TYR A 58 -3.62 6.07 -12.17
C TYR A 58 -2.66 6.08 -13.37
N LEU A 59 -1.56 5.33 -13.32
CA LEU A 59 -0.62 5.22 -14.43
C LEU A 59 -1.27 4.61 -15.67
N GLY A 60 -2.10 3.58 -15.51
CA GLY A 60 -2.90 3.00 -16.59
C GLY A 60 -3.85 4.01 -17.22
N HIS A 61 -4.53 4.82 -16.39
CA HIS A 61 -5.40 5.90 -16.85
C HIS A 61 -4.62 6.98 -17.63
N VAL A 62 -3.46 7.41 -17.12
CA VAL A 62 -2.55 8.35 -17.80
C VAL A 62 -2.10 7.79 -19.15
N MET A 63 -1.62 6.54 -19.18
CA MET A 63 -1.16 5.89 -20.41
C MET A 63 -2.28 5.75 -21.44
N HIS A 64 -3.49 5.40 -21.01
CA HIS A 64 -4.67 5.32 -21.88
C HIS A 64 -5.02 6.69 -22.50
N ILE A 65 -5.00 7.76 -21.70
CA ILE A 65 -5.23 9.13 -22.20
C ILE A 65 -4.16 9.54 -23.22
N ILE A 66 -2.88 9.34 -22.91
CA ILE A 66 -1.77 9.68 -23.80
C ILE A 66 -1.89 8.92 -25.12
N HIS A 67 -2.24 7.63 -25.08
CA HIS A 67 -2.43 6.82 -26.28
C HIS A 67 -3.56 7.37 -27.15
N LYS A 68 -4.70 7.74 -26.53
CA LYS A 68 -5.84 8.34 -27.22
C LYS A 68 -5.50 9.68 -27.85
N GLU A 69 -4.80 10.56 -27.14
CA GLU A 69 -4.37 11.87 -27.66
C GLU A 69 -3.35 11.74 -28.80
N LYS A 70 -2.40 10.79 -28.71
CA LYS A 70 -1.44 10.52 -29.79
C LYS A 70 -2.16 10.02 -31.05
N LYS A 71 -3.17 9.16 -30.90
CA LYS A 71 -4.00 8.68 -32.01
C LYS A 71 -4.80 9.83 -32.65
N LEU A 72 -5.39 10.71 -31.83
CA LEU A 72 -6.12 11.89 -32.30
C LEU A 72 -5.22 12.87 -33.07
N ARG A 73 -4.00 13.15 -32.57
CA ARG A 73 -3.02 14.00 -33.28
C ARG A 73 -2.66 13.46 -34.66
N LYS A 74 -2.49 12.14 -34.81
CA LYS A 74 -2.24 11.51 -36.12
C LYS A 74 -3.41 11.70 -37.09
N TYR A 75 -4.66 11.56 -36.62
CA TYR A 75 -5.83 11.83 -37.46
C TYR A 75 -5.91 13.29 -37.90
N LEU A 76 -5.69 14.24 -36.98
CA LEU A 76 -5.69 15.68 -37.26
C LEU A 76 -4.60 16.07 -38.28
N GLN A 77 -3.39 15.51 -38.16
CA GLN A 77 -2.30 15.80 -39.09
C GLN A 77 -2.59 15.26 -40.50
N ASN A 78 -3.30 14.14 -40.61
CA ASN A 78 -3.71 13.57 -41.89
C ASN A 78 -4.92 14.30 -42.51
N GLN A 79 -5.70 15.05 -41.71
CA GLN A 79 -6.90 15.75 -42.14
C GLN A 79 -6.64 17.27 -42.14
N ALA A 80 -5.93 17.76 -43.15
CA ALA A 80 -5.44 19.15 -43.27
C ALA A 80 -6.52 20.26 -43.39
N ASN A 81 -7.81 19.96 -43.21
CA ASN A 81 -8.85 20.98 -43.16
C ASN A 81 -10.11 20.39 -42.50
N GLY A 82 -10.49 20.89 -41.33
CA GLY A 82 -11.67 20.39 -40.61
C GLY A 82 -11.98 21.18 -39.35
N GLN A 83 -12.74 22.27 -39.52
CA GLN A 83 -13.34 23.02 -38.41
C GLN A 83 -14.15 22.07 -37.50
N GLY A 84 -13.84 22.05 -36.20
CA GLY A 84 -14.69 21.43 -35.17
C GLY A 84 -14.12 20.26 -34.37
N VAL A 85 -12.88 19.82 -34.61
CA VAL A 85 -12.32 18.68 -33.87
C VAL A 85 -11.65 19.11 -32.56
N LYS A 86 -12.01 18.45 -31.44
CA LYS A 86 -11.49 18.73 -30.08
C LYS A 86 -9.96 18.64 -30.05
N GLN A 87 -9.30 19.74 -29.68
CA GLN A 87 -7.85 19.80 -29.50
C GLN A 87 -7.37 18.90 -28.33
N PRO A 88 -6.14 18.35 -28.37
CA PRO A 88 -5.57 17.58 -27.27
C PRO A 88 -5.47 18.46 -26.01
N LYS A 89 -6.04 17.98 -24.90
CA LYS A 89 -6.28 18.75 -23.66
C LYS A 89 -5.21 18.50 -22.59
N TYR A 90 -4.50 17.37 -22.66
CA TYR A 90 -3.56 16.91 -21.62
C TYR A 90 -2.10 16.80 -22.11
N THR A 91 -1.84 16.92 -23.42
CA THR A 91 -0.48 16.86 -23.99
C THR A 91 -0.16 18.16 -24.73
N ASN A 92 0.93 18.84 -24.35
CA ASN A 92 1.44 20.02 -25.07
C ASN A 92 2.03 19.67 -26.44
N GLU A 93 2.25 20.66 -27.31
CA GLU A 93 2.86 20.48 -28.64
C GLU A 93 4.23 19.77 -28.60
N LYS A 94 4.94 19.84 -27.47
CA LYS A 94 6.21 19.13 -27.20
C LYS A 94 6.06 17.72 -26.62
N GLY A 95 4.84 17.18 -26.53
CA GLY A 95 4.58 15.83 -25.99
C GLY A 95 4.61 15.70 -24.46
N LYS A 96 4.74 16.80 -23.71
CA LYS A 96 4.71 16.77 -22.24
C LYS A 96 3.27 16.69 -21.71
N VAL A 97 3.05 15.78 -20.76
CA VAL A 97 1.77 15.58 -20.06
C VAL A 97 1.57 16.71 -19.05
N GLU A 98 0.49 17.47 -19.19
CA GLU A 98 0.08 18.48 -18.23
C GLU A 98 -1.03 17.93 -17.33
N ILE A 99 -0.77 17.89 -16.03
CA ILE A 99 -1.76 17.50 -15.02
C ILE A 99 -2.79 18.63 -14.88
N LYS A 100 -3.88 18.54 -15.65
CA LYS A 100 -5.00 19.51 -15.68
C LYS A 100 -6.34 18.80 -15.46
N GLY A 101 -7.30 19.52 -14.88
CA GLY A 101 -8.72 19.10 -14.77
C GLY A 101 -8.90 17.67 -14.25
N ASP A 102 -9.53 16.83 -15.07
CA ASP A 102 -9.89 15.44 -14.74
C ASP A 102 -8.68 14.55 -14.41
N LEU A 103 -7.51 14.84 -14.98
CA LEU A 103 -6.29 14.10 -14.68
C LEU A 103 -5.82 14.37 -13.24
N LEU A 104 -5.91 15.63 -12.79
CA LEU A 104 -5.64 16.02 -11.40
C LEU A 104 -6.66 15.40 -10.44
N ALA A 105 -7.93 15.30 -10.84
CA ALA A 105 -8.98 14.68 -10.03
C ALA A 105 -8.75 13.17 -9.85
N SER A 106 -8.41 12.46 -10.93
CA SER A 106 -8.04 11.03 -10.87
C SER A 106 -6.80 10.79 -10.01
N TYR A 107 -5.80 11.69 -10.10
CA TYR A 107 -4.62 11.64 -9.25
C TYR A 107 -4.96 11.82 -7.77
N LEU A 108 -5.70 12.88 -7.43
CA LEU A 108 -6.10 13.17 -6.06
C LEU A 108 -6.92 12.01 -5.46
N THR A 109 -7.82 11.44 -6.25
CA THR A 109 -8.59 10.25 -5.86
C THR A 109 -7.67 9.07 -5.55
N SER A 110 -6.66 8.81 -6.40
CA SER A 110 -5.69 7.74 -6.16
C SER A 110 -4.89 7.95 -4.87
N VAL A 111 -4.48 9.19 -4.57
CA VAL A 111 -3.75 9.55 -3.34
C VAL A 111 -4.63 9.34 -2.11
N ILE A 112 -5.90 9.75 -2.16
CA ILE A 112 -6.87 9.54 -1.07
C ILE A 112 -7.02 8.04 -0.78
N PHE A 113 -7.20 7.20 -1.80
CA PHE A 113 -7.28 5.76 -1.61
C PHE A 113 -6.00 5.18 -1.00
N LYS A 114 -4.81 5.67 -1.38
CA LYS A 114 -3.54 5.24 -0.75
C LYS A 114 -3.50 5.59 0.73
N ILE A 115 -3.88 6.82 1.10
CA ILE A 115 -3.93 7.26 2.51
C ILE A 115 -4.87 6.36 3.32
N LEU A 116 -6.08 6.09 2.80
CA LEU A 116 -7.06 5.23 3.49
C LEU A 116 -6.55 3.80 3.64
N LEU A 117 -5.97 3.21 2.59
CA LEU A 117 -5.42 1.86 2.64
C LEU A 117 -4.22 1.78 3.58
N GLU A 118 -3.25 2.70 3.49
CA GLU A 118 -2.09 2.73 4.39
C GLU A 118 -2.53 2.88 5.86
N ALA A 119 -3.46 3.80 6.16
CA ALA A 119 -4.00 3.96 7.50
C ALA A 119 -4.70 2.68 7.99
N ALA A 120 -5.51 2.04 7.15
CA ALA A 120 -6.19 0.79 7.49
C ALA A 120 -5.21 -0.34 7.79
N PHE A 121 -4.13 -0.49 7.02
CA PHE A 121 -3.09 -1.50 7.29
C PHE A 121 -2.30 -1.19 8.56
N ILE A 122 -1.99 0.08 8.86
CA ILE A 122 -1.33 0.47 10.12
C ILE A 122 -2.21 0.13 11.32
N VAL A 123 -3.50 0.49 11.26
CA VAL A 123 -4.47 0.19 12.31
C VAL A 123 -4.66 -1.33 12.44
N GLY A 124 -4.78 -2.04 11.33
CA GLY A 124 -4.87 -3.51 11.31
C GLY A 124 -3.66 -4.20 11.93
N GLN A 125 -2.44 -3.74 11.62
CA GLN A 125 -1.20 -4.25 12.24
C GLN A 125 -1.24 -4.08 13.76
N TYR A 126 -1.66 -2.91 14.24
CA TYR A 126 -1.77 -2.62 15.67
C TYR A 126 -2.75 -3.55 16.38
N TYR A 127 -3.94 -3.76 15.82
CA TYR A 127 -4.96 -4.62 16.44
C TYR A 127 -4.66 -6.12 16.33
N LEU A 128 -4.02 -6.57 15.25
CA LEU A 128 -3.71 -8.00 15.05
C LEU A 128 -2.47 -8.45 15.80
N TYR A 129 -1.41 -7.63 15.82
CA TYR A 129 -0.09 -8.07 16.30
C TYR A 129 0.53 -7.15 17.35
N GLY A 130 0.04 -5.91 17.47
CA GLY A 130 0.66 -4.89 18.32
C GLY A 130 2.01 -4.39 17.77
N PHE A 131 2.77 -3.71 18.63
CA PHE A 131 4.08 -3.13 18.29
C PHE A 131 5.26 -4.04 18.64
N VAL A 132 5.06 -4.95 19.60
CA VAL A 132 6.12 -5.81 20.14
C VAL A 132 5.62 -7.24 20.15
N MET A 133 6.41 -8.14 19.58
CA MET A 133 6.09 -9.56 19.57
C MET A 133 6.48 -10.18 20.92
N ILE A 134 5.48 -10.68 21.65
CA ILE A 134 5.72 -11.32 22.95
C ILE A 134 6.35 -12.71 22.70
N PRO A 135 7.44 -13.07 23.40
CA PRO A 135 8.15 -14.32 23.17
C PRO A 135 7.36 -15.57 23.58
N LYS A 136 6.37 -15.43 24.47
CA LYS A 136 5.60 -16.50 25.08
C LYS A 136 4.11 -16.34 24.77
N ILE A 137 3.48 -17.40 24.28
CA ILE A 137 2.02 -17.51 24.15
C ILE A 137 1.49 -18.62 25.06
N VAL A 138 0.28 -18.43 25.56
CA VAL A 138 -0.43 -19.43 26.37
C VAL A 138 -1.60 -19.96 25.54
N CYS A 139 -1.69 -21.28 25.39
CA CYS A 139 -2.63 -21.92 24.48
C CYS A 139 -3.38 -23.06 25.17
N THR A 140 -4.70 -23.13 24.92
CA THR A 140 -5.63 -24.13 25.50
C THR A 140 -6.48 -24.83 24.43
N ARG A 141 -6.12 -24.68 23.15
CA ARG A 141 -6.91 -25.15 22.01
C ARG A 141 -6.72 -26.65 21.79
N TYR A 142 -7.79 -27.38 21.45
CA TYR A 142 -7.71 -28.79 21.06
C TYR A 142 -6.75 -28.96 19.87
N PRO A 143 -5.83 -29.95 19.85
CA PRO A 143 -5.73 -31.14 20.71
C PRO A 143 -4.84 -30.99 21.96
N CYS A 144 -4.55 -29.77 22.43
CA CYS A 144 -3.68 -29.60 23.61
C CYS A 144 -4.33 -30.19 24.88
N PRO A 145 -3.59 -30.99 25.67
CA PRO A 145 -4.15 -31.72 26.82
C PRO A 145 -4.44 -30.84 28.04
N TYR A 146 -3.75 -29.69 28.14
CA TYR A 146 -3.88 -28.70 29.20
C TYR A 146 -3.38 -27.35 28.66
N THR A 147 -3.32 -26.34 29.51
CA THR A 147 -2.75 -25.03 29.17
C THR A 147 -1.25 -25.14 28.92
N VAL A 148 -0.83 -25.06 27.66
CA VAL A 148 0.58 -25.15 27.27
C VAL A 148 1.17 -23.77 27.04
N GLU A 149 2.45 -23.62 27.36
CA GLU A 149 3.24 -22.45 27.00
C GLU A 149 4.01 -22.75 25.71
N CYS A 150 3.91 -21.87 24.72
CA CYS A 150 4.70 -21.94 23.50
C CYS A 150 5.60 -20.73 23.36
N PHE A 151 6.82 -20.96 22.87
CA PHE A 151 7.86 -19.96 22.70
C PHE A 151 8.12 -19.72 21.22
N MET A 152 8.11 -18.44 20.85
CA MET A 152 8.33 -17.99 19.48
C MET A 152 9.81 -17.93 19.14
N SER A 153 10.14 -18.32 17.91
CA SER A 153 11.49 -18.15 17.36
C SER A 153 11.76 -16.67 17.05
N ARG A 154 12.93 -16.17 17.47
CA ARG A 154 13.49 -14.84 17.15
C ARG A 154 12.52 -13.66 17.38
N PRO A 155 11.87 -13.54 18.56
CA PRO A 155 10.87 -12.50 18.81
C PRO A 155 11.45 -11.09 18.72
N THR A 156 12.71 -10.89 19.11
CA THR A 156 13.43 -9.61 19.01
C THR A 156 13.70 -9.22 17.57
N GLU A 157 14.24 -10.12 16.76
CA GLU A 157 14.48 -9.90 15.32
C GLU A 157 13.18 -9.53 14.61
N LYS A 158 12.10 -10.30 14.85
CA LYS A 158 10.77 -10.01 14.28
C LYS A 158 10.23 -8.66 14.73
N THR A 159 10.39 -8.30 16.00
CA THR A 159 9.98 -6.99 16.51
C THR A 159 10.73 -5.85 15.82
N VAL A 160 12.03 -5.98 15.57
CA VAL A 160 12.82 -4.97 14.83
C VAL A 160 12.26 -4.75 13.43
N PHE A 161 11.96 -5.84 12.71
CA PHE A 161 11.35 -5.76 11.38
C PHE A 161 9.93 -5.16 11.41
N ILE A 162 9.11 -5.50 12.41
CA ILE A 162 7.77 -4.90 12.60
C ILE A 162 7.88 -3.38 12.77
N ILE A 163 8.77 -2.92 13.66
CA ILE A 163 9.00 -1.50 13.91
C ILE A 163 9.52 -0.81 12.64
N PHE A 164 10.47 -1.41 11.94
CA PHE A 164 11.00 -0.86 10.69
C PHE A 164 9.91 -0.68 9.62
N MET A 165 9.09 -1.72 9.40
CA MET A 165 7.99 -1.68 8.42
C MET A 165 6.92 -0.67 8.81
N LEU A 166 6.64 -0.53 10.11
CA LEU A 166 5.73 0.49 10.63
C LEU A 166 6.27 1.90 10.38
N ILE A 167 7.55 2.17 10.67
CA ILE A 167 8.18 3.48 10.41
C ILE A 167 8.09 3.82 8.92
N VAL A 168 8.45 2.89 8.04
CA VAL A 168 8.36 3.10 6.58
C VAL A 168 6.92 3.40 6.16
N SER A 169 5.94 2.69 6.71
CA SER A 169 4.51 2.92 6.43
C SER A 169 4.05 4.31 6.90
N CYS A 170 4.45 4.72 8.11
CA CYS A 170 4.12 6.04 8.65
C CYS A 170 4.76 7.18 7.82
N VAL A 171 6.01 7.02 7.40
CA VAL A 171 6.68 8.00 6.52
C VAL A 171 5.96 8.09 5.18
N SER A 172 5.59 6.96 4.57
CA SER A 172 4.80 6.95 3.32
C SER A 172 3.47 7.69 3.49
N LEU A 173 2.74 7.41 4.57
CA LEU A 173 1.46 8.05 4.87
C LEU A 173 1.61 9.57 5.02
N LEU A 174 2.63 10.02 5.77
CA LEU A 174 2.93 11.43 5.93
C LEU A 174 3.26 12.11 4.60
N LEU A 175 4.08 11.48 3.75
CA LEU A 175 4.40 12.01 2.42
C LEU A 175 3.15 12.13 1.54
N ASN A 176 2.27 11.12 1.54
CA ASN A 176 1.01 11.15 0.81
C ASN A 176 0.08 12.27 1.32
N ILE A 177 0.00 12.50 2.63
CA ILE A 177 -0.78 13.58 3.25
C ILE A 177 -0.21 14.96 2.86
N ILE A 178 1.11 15.13 2.94
CA ILE A 178 1.80 16.38 2.57
C ILE A 178 1.56 16.69 1.09
N GLU A 179 1.67 15.69 0.22
CA GLU A 179 1.39 15.84 -1.21
C GLU A 179 -0.08 16.24 -1.46
N MET A 180 -1.02 15.55 -0.82
CA MET A 180 -2.44 15.87 -0.90
C MET A 180 -2.70 17.33 -0.48
N PHE A 181 -2.15 17.75 0.66
CA PHE A 181 -2.28 19.12 1.16
C PHE A 181 -1.67 20.14 0.20
N TYR A 182 -0.46 19.88 -0.31
CA TYR A 182 0.20 20.75 -1.29
C TYR A 182 -0.65 20.95 -2.55
N LEU A 183 -1.24 19.89 -3.08
CA LEU A 183 -2.09 19.94 -4.27
C LEU A 183 -3.41 20.67 -4.03
N ILE A 184 -4.06 20.44 -2.89
CA ILE A 184 -5.29 21.14 -2.49
C ILE A 184 -5.01 22.63 -2.31
N CYS A 185 -3.94 23.00 -1.61
CA CYS A 185 -3.55 24.41 -1.43
C CYS A 185 -3.21 25.07 -2.76
N ARG A 186 -2.46 24.40 -3.64
CA ARG A 186 -2.13 24.93 -4.97
C ARG A 186 -3.38 25.10 -5.83
N ARG A 187 -4.32 24.15 -5.79
CA ARG A 187 -5.60 24.24 -6.49
C ARG A 187 -6.44 25.41 -5.98
N SER A 188 -6.53 25.58 -4.66
CA SER A 188 -7.28 26.68 -4.02
C SER A 188 -6.70 28.04 -4.37
N ARG A 189 -5.37 28.20 -4.34
CA ARG A 189 -4.70 29.45 -4.79
C ARG A 189 -4.95 29.76 -6.27
N ARG A 190 -4.99 28.73 -7.12
CA ARG A 190 -5.28 28.89 -8.56
C ARG A 190 -6.73 29.32 -8.79
N HIS A 191 -7.67 28.75 -8.02
CA HIS A 191 -9.08 29.14 -8.04
C HIS A 191 -9.25 30.60 -7.58
N ASN A 192 -8.62 31.00 -6.47
CA ASN A 192 -8.69 32.39 -5.98
C ASN A 192 -8.09 33.40 -6.98
N LYS A 193 -7.02 33.05 -7.71
CA LYS A 193 -6.49 33.90 -8.79
C LYS A 193 -7.44 34.04 -9.98
N LEU A 194 -8.23 33.01 -10.28
CA LEU A 194 -9.21 33.05 -11.38
C LEU A 194 -10.45 33.87 -10.99
N THR A 195 -10.89 33.80 -9.72
CA THR A 195 -12.02 34.60 -9.22
C THR A 195 -11.68 36.08 -9.01
N LEU A 196 -10.40 36.43 -8.82
CA LEU A 196 -9.94 37.82 -8.70
C LEU A 196 -9.68 38.51 -10.05
N ASN A 197 -9.61 37.75 -11.15
CA ASN A 197 -9.36 38.25 -12.50
C ASN A 197 -10.60 38.18 -13.42
N SER A 198 -11.76 37.82 -12.87
CA SER A 198 -13.06 37.77 -13.57
C SER A 198 -14.00 38.82 -13.01
#